data_AF-A0A1G6IXE4-F1
#
_entry.id   AF-A0A1G6IXE4-F1
#
_cell.length_a   1.000
_cell.length_b   1.000
_cell.length_c   1.000
_cell.angle_alpha   90.00
_cell.angle_beta   90.00
_cell.angle_gamma   90.00
#
_symmetry.space_group_name_H-M   'P 1'
#
loop_
_entity.id
_entity.type
_entity.pdbx_description
1 polymer ?
#
loop_
_entity_poly.entity_id
_entity_poly.type
_entity_poly.pdbx_seq_one_letter_code
_entity_poly.pdbx_strand_id
1 'polypeptide(L)'
;MTVRFPHSLRRAPLAVAALLLAVTAAACSSAGSPPPPERGSAEDQAALRQAVDGAVDAINQRNPTRMKSVSCDPSRIGDRVPEDGLAELERIPEITGDQVVVQLRLTTGGETATVPLRVERRESRWCVS
;
A
#
# COMPACT_ATOMS: atom_id res chain seq x y z
N MET A 1 -11.16 -34.75 -42.69
CA MET A 1 -10.14 -35.59 -42.00
C MET A 1 -10.48 -35.56 -40.53
N THR A 2 -10.74 -36.73 -39.93
CA THR A 2 -11.44 -36.90 -38.65
C THR A 2 -10.60 -37.80 -37.75
N VAL A 3 -10.12 -37.32 -36.59
CA VAL A 3 -9.46 -38.17 -35.56
C VAL A 3 -9.68 -37.51 -34.19
N ARG A 4 -10.71 -37.91 -33.42
CA ARG A 4 -10.75 -38.89 -32.32
C ARG A 4 -10.00 -38.49 -31.03
N PHE A 5 -10.79 -38.12 -30.02
CA PHE A 5 -10.46 -38.15 -28.59
C PHE A 5 -10.24 -39.60 -28.11
N PRO A 6 -9.30 -39.83 -27.18
CA PRO A 6 -9.39 -40.95 -26.26
C PRO A 6 -9.72 -40.47 -24.83
N HIS A 7 -10.83 -41.01 -24.32
CA HIS A 7 -11.13 -41.15 -22.91
C HIS A 7 -10.01 -41.91 -22.18
N SER A 8 -9.68 -41.49 -20.97
CA SER A 8 -9.14 -42.39 -19.96
C SER A 8 -9.79 -42.12 -18.61
N LEU A 9 -10.84 -42.89 -18.38
CA LEU A 9 -11.38 -43.22 -17.07
C LEU A 9 -10.31 -43.97 -16.26
N ARG A 10 -9.94 -43.48 -15.08
CA ARG A 10 -9.40 -44.35 -14.03
C ARG A 10 -10.25 -44.21 -12.78
N ARG A 11 -10.79 -45.36 -12.38
CA ARG A 11 -11.73 -45.62 -11.29
C ARG A 11 -11.03 -45.56 -9.92
N ALA A 12 -11.82 -45.22 -8.90
CA ALA A 12 -11.54 -45.33 -7.46
C ALA A 12 -11.34 -46.79 -6.99
N PRO A 13 -10.85 -47.03 -5.75
CA PRO A 13 -11.73 -47.40 -4.62
C PRO A 13 -11.39 -46.64 -3.29
N LEU A 14 -12.36 -46.31 -2.42
CA LEU A 14 -12.75 -47.03 -1.17
C LEU A 14 -11.54 -47.37 -0.25
N ALA A 15 -11.47 -47.13 1.06
CA ALA A 15 -12.42 -46.63 2.06
C ALA A 15 -11.72 -46.54 3.45
N VAL A 16 -12.49 -46.13 4.47
CA VAL A 16 -12.48 -46.64 5.87
C VAL A 16 -11.71 -45.87 6.97
N ALA A 17 -12.52 -45.52 8.00
CA ALA A 17 -12.28 -45.38 9.44
C ALA A 17 -11.25 -44.34 9.94
N ALA A 18 -11.67 -43.28 10.63
CA ALA A 18 -12.10 -43.24 12.04
C ALA A 18 -10.97 -43.61 13.02
N LEU A 19 -10.47 -42.66 13.81
CA LEU A 19 -10.67 -42.58 15.27
C LEU A 19 -9.82 -41.45 15.90
N LEU A 20 -10.52 -40.61 16.67
CA LEU A 20 -10.13 -39.88 17.88
C LEU A 20 -8.66 -39.90 18.35
N LEU A 21 -8.11 -38.70 18.58
CA LEU A 21 -7.46 -38.33 19.84
C LEU A 21 -7.61 -36.82 20.06
N ALA A 22 -8.22 -36.46 21.18
CA ALA A 22 -8.40 -35.11 21.68
C ALA A 22 -7.21 -34.70 22.56
N VAL A 23 -7.21 -33.40 22.95
CA VAL A 23 -6.50 -32.77 24.10
C VAL A 23 -5.07 -32.31 23.80
N THR A 24 -4.62 -31.07 24.01
CA THR A 24 -5.16 -29.74 24.39
C THR A 24 -3.98 -28.77 24.24
N ALA A 25 -4.17 -27.61 23.62
CA ALA A 25 -3.42 -26.41 23.99
C ALA A 25 -4.26 -25.18 23.60
N ALA A 26 -4.65 -24.43 24.62
CA ALA A 26 -5.47 -23.25 24.53
C ALA A 26 -4.90 -22.21 23.55
N ALA A 27 -5.65 -21.88 22.51
CA ALA A 27 -5.67 -20.52 22.01
C ALA A 27 -6.95 -19.91 22.59
N CYS A 28 -6.81 -19.21 23.71
CA CYS A 28 -7.86 -18.37 24.25
C CYS A 28 -8.49 -17.59 23.10
N SER A 29 -9.79 -17.79 22.91
CA SER A 29 -10.67 -16.81 22.31
C SER A 29 -10.62 -15.54 23.15
N SER A 30 -9.62 -14.71 22.91
CA SER A 30 -9.75 -13.29 23.15
C SER A 30 -10.56 -12.75 21.98
N ALA A 31 -11.88 -12.78 22.14
CA ALA A 31 -12.75 -11.80 21.50
C ALA A 31 -12.38 -10.41 22.06
N GLY A 32 -11.14 -9.98 21.79
CA GLY A 32 -10.73 -8.61 21.99
C GLY A 32 -11.25 -7.85 20.80
N SER A 33 -12.14 -6.90 21.03
CA SER A 33 -12.34 -5.82 20.07
C SER A 33 -10.98 -5.40 19.53
N PRO A 34 -10.79 -5.26 18.20
CA PRO A 34 -9.54 -4.76 17.68
C PRO A 34 -9.17 -3.49 18.47
N PRO A 35 -7.91 -3.35 18.92
CA PRO A 35 -7.50 -2.16 19.65
C PRO A 35 -7.93 -0.94 18.82
N PRO A 36 -8.42 0.13 19.48
CA PRO A 36 -8.76 1.36 18.77
C PRO A 36 -7.56 1.72 17.88
N PRO A 37 -7.77 2.14 16.61
CA PRO A 37 -6.67 2.44 15.71
C PRO A 37 -5.76 3.45 16.41
N GLU A 38 -4.59 2.99 16.84
CA GLU A 38 -3.64 3.83 17.55
C GLU A 38 -3.11 4.82 16.53
N ARG A 39 -3.66 6.03 16.57
CA ARG A 39 -3.23 7.14 15.72
C ARG A 39 -1.74 7.34 15.91
N GLY A 40 -0.98 7.16 14.84
CA GLY A 40 0.49 7.29 14.88
C GLY A 40 1.23 6.02 15.29
N SER A 41 0.62 4.86 15.17
CA SER A 41 1.28 3.56 15.32
C SER A 41 2.49 3.41 14.36
N ALA A 42 3.37 2.45 14.64
CA ALA A 42 4.46 2.11 13.74
C ALA A 42 3.96 1.69 12.34
N GLU A 43 2.76 1.11 12.27
CA GLU A 43 2.09 0.74 11.02
C GLU A 43 1.65 1.97 10.24
N ASP A 44 1.04 2.97 10.91
CA ASP A 44 0.69 4.25 10.29
C ASP A 44 1.95 4.97 9.79
N GLN A 45 3.05 4.96 10.55
CA GLN A 45 4.32 5.55 10.12
C GLN A 45 4.91 4.84 8.90
N ALA A 46 4.90 3.51 8.87
CA ALA A 46 5.37 2.74 7.73
C ALA A 46 4.50 2.99 6.48
N ALA A 47 3.18 3.03 6.64
CA ALA A 47 2.24 3.28 5.55
C ALA A 47 2.35 4.72 5.01
N LEU A 48 2.49 5.72 5.89
CA LEU A 48 2.76 7.10 5.50
C LEU A 48 4.08 7.18 4.71
N ARG A 49 5.14 6.56 5.21
CA ARG A 49 6.45 6.54 4.54
C ARG A 49 6.36 5.91 3.16
N GLN A 50 5.64 4.80 3.00
CA GLN A 50 5.40 4.19 1.70
C GLN A 50 4.67 5.11 0.72
N ALA A 51 3.66 5.87 1.18
CA ALA A 51 2.94 6.82 0.34
C ALA A 51 3.86 7.98 -0.11
N VAL A 52 4.67 8.51 0.81
CA VAL A 52 5.61 9.61 0.53
C VAL A 52 6.74 9.16 -0.38
N ASP A 53 7.38 8.03 -0.08
CA ASP A 53 8.45 7.45 -0.90
C ASP A 53 7.92 7.14 -2.31
N GLY A 54 6.69 6.62 -2.41
CA GLY A 54 6.01 6.39 -3.69
C GLY A 54 5.75 7.67 -4.50
N ALA A 55 5.43 8.78 -3.83
CA ALA A 55 5.27 10.08 -4.47
C ALA A 55 6.62 10.66 -4.95
N VAL A 56 7.66 10.58 -4.11
CA VAL A 56 9.03 10.98 -4.46
C VAL A 56 9.53 10.18 -5.66
N ASP A 57 9.37 8.86 -5.65
CA ASP A 57 9.72 7.98 -6.76
C ASP A 57 8.94 8.33 -8.03
N ALA A 58 7.65 8.65 -7.90
CA ALA A 58 6.83 9.02 -9.05
C ALA A 58 7.31 10.34 -9.70
N ILE A 59 7.76 11.31 -8.92
CA ILE A 59 8.37 12.55 -9.41
C ILE A 59 9.68 12.24 -10.12
N ASN A 60 10.59 11.54 -9.42
CA ASN A 60 11.93 11.24 -9.92
C ASN A 60 11.92 10.38 -11.20
N GLN A 61 10.99 9.44 -11.28
CA GLN A 61 10.80 8.57 -12.45
C GLN A 61 9.88 9.17 -13.51
N ARG A 62 9.32 10.37 -13.27
CA ARG A 62 8.39 11.06 -14.17
C ARG A 62 7.22 10.18 -14.58
N ASN A 63 6.68 9.44 -13.62
CA ASN A 63 5.70 8.40 -13.84
C ASN A 63 4.31 8.85 -13.36
N PRO A 64 3.48 9.44 -14.25
CA PRO A 64 2.15 9.93 -13.87
C PRO A 64 1.24 8.81 -13.39
N THR A 65 1.42 7.57 -13.88
CA THR A 65 0.66 6.40 -13.41
C THR A 65 0.97 6.08 -11.95
N ARG A 66 2.25 6.12 -11.55
CA ARG A 66 2.64 5.96 -10.14
C ARG A 66 2.12 7.10 -9.29
N MET A 67 2.19 8.34 -9.78
CA MET A 67 1.65 9.50 -9.07
C MET A 67 0.13 9.36 -8.82
N LYS A 68 -0.62 8.95 -9.85
CA LYS A 68 -2.05 8.64 -9.73
C LYS A 68 -2.32 7.55 -8.69
N SER A 69 -1.46 6.53 -8.59
CA SER A 69 -1.65 5.42 -7.66
C SER A 69 -1.50 5.78 -6.18
N VAL A 70 -0.74 6.85 -5.87
CA VAL A 70 -0.51 7.34 -4.50
C VAL A 70 -1.34 8.58 -4.17
N SER A 71 -2.07 9.15 -5.14
CA SER A 71 -2.91 10.33 -4.93
C SER A 71 -4.29 9.97 -4.37
N CYS A 72 -4.83 10.85 -3.53
CA CYS A 72 -6.22 10.80 -3.06
C CYS A 72 -7.21 11.24 -4.14
N ASP A 73 -6.75 11.98 -5.15
CA ASP A 73 -7.55 12.42 -6.29
C ASP A 73 -6.76 12.21 -7.60
N PRO A 74 -6.71 10.97 -8.12
CA PRO A 74 -5.97 10.65 -9.34
C PRO A 74 -6.45 11.44 -10.57
N SER A 75 -7.68 11.97 -10.55
CA SER A 75 -8.25 12.75 -11.66
C SER A 75 -7.61 14.13 -11.80
N ARG A 76 -6.99 14.65 -10.74
CA ARG A 76 -6.26 15.94 -10.75
C ARG A 76 -4.82 15.80 -11.21
N ILE A 77 -4.31 14.58 -11.28
CA ILE A 77 -2.94 14.33 -11.72
C ILE A 77 -2.89 14.39 -13.24
N GLY A 78 -2.29 15.44 -13.77
CA GLY A 78 -2.04 15.59 -15.20
C GLY A 78 -1.08 14.51 -15.72
N ASP A 79 -1.08 14.32 -17.04
CA ASP A 79 -0.21 13.33 -17.69
C ASP A 79 1.23 13.80 -17.88
N ARG A 80 1.51 15.07 -17.56
CA ARG A 80 2.83 15.69 -17.72
C ARG A 80 3.49 15.88 -16.36
N VAL A 81 4.61 15.20 -16.16
CA VAL A 81 5.54 15.44 -15.05
C VAL A 81 6.71 16.27 -15.59
N PRO A 82 7.22 17.29 -14.86
CA PRO A 82 8.37 18.09 -15.30
C PRO A 82 9.58 17.21 -15.67
N GLU A 83 10.28 17.56 -16.75
CA GLU A 83 11.41 16.78 -17.28
C GLU A 83 12.71 16.97 -16.50
N ASP A 84 12.70 17.74 -15.43
CA ASP A 84 13.86 18.09 -14.63
C ASP A 84 13.53 18.11 -13.13
N GLY A 85 12.38 17.54 -12.75
CA GLY A 85 11.95 17.42 -11.36
C GLY A 85 12.72 16.34 -10.62
N LEU A 86 13.39 16.73 -9.54
CA LEU A 86 13.92 15.84 -8.50
C LEU A 86 13.23 16.16 -7.19
N ALA A 87 12.73 15.14 -6.50
CA ALA A 87 12.15 15.24 -5.18
C ALA A 87 12.99 14.45 -4.18
N GLU A 88 13.14 15.02 -2.99
CA GLU A 88 13.77 14.39 -1.83
C GLU A 88 12.91 14.64 -0.59
N LEU A 89 12.79 13.63 0.25
CA LEU A 89 12.10 13.76 1.53
C LEU A 89 13.05 14.35 2.57
N GLU A 90 12.70 15.52 3.12
CA GLU A 90 13.53 16.17 4.13
C GLU A 90 13.31 15.53 5.51
N ARG A 91 12.04 15.42 5.92
CA ARG A 91 11.66 14.83 7.21
C ARG A 91 10.22 14.32 7.18
N ILE A 92 9.99 13.17 7.81
CA ILE A 92 8.65 12.70 8.18
C ILE A 92 8.30 13.29 9.55
N PRO A 93 7.23 14.09 9.66
CA PRO A 93 6.76 14.61 10.94
C PRO A 93 6.02 13.54 11.74
N GLU A 94 5.71 13.85 12.99
CA GLU A 94 4.86 13.01 13.84
C GLU A 94 3.41 12.97 13.33
N ILE A 95 2.79 11.80 13.35
CA ILE A 95 1.41 11.59 12.92
C ILE A 95 0.48 11.89 14.09
N THR A 96 -0.22 13.03 14.03
CA THR A 96 -1.15 13.46 15.09
C THR A 96 -2.63 13.25 14.73
N GLY A 97 -2.92 12.74 13.53
CA GLY A 97 -4.28 12.52 13.05
C GLY A 97 -4.31 11.87 11.66
N ASP A 98 -5.38 12.08 10.93
CA ASP A 98 -5.57 11.56 9.56
C ASP A 98 -4.92 12.42 8.49
N GLN A 99 -4.22 13.49 8.85
CA GLN A 99 -3.56 14.39 7.92
C GLN A 99 -2.17 14.76 8.43
N VAL A 100 -1.23 14.81 7.50
CA VAL A 100 0.17 15.10 7.76
C VAL A 100 0.71 15.97 6.64
N VAL A 101 1.55 16.96 6.99
CA VAL A 101 2.26 17.78 6.01
C VAL A 101 3.74 17.40 6.07
N VAL A 102 4.23 16.72 5.04
CA VAL A 102 5.66 16.39 4.92
C VAL A 102 6.35 17.47 4.09
N GLN A 103 7.60 17.77 4.43
CA GLN A 103 8.40 18.73 3.66
C GLN A 103 9.21 17.97 2.63
N LEU A 104 8.99 18.27 1.36
CA LEU A 104 9.80 17.77 0.26
C LEU A 104 10.74 18.86 -0.22
N ARG A 105 11.98 18.49 -0.51
CA ARG A 105 12.89 19.32 -1.26
C ARG A 105 12.70 18.99 -2.74
N LEU A 106 12.21 19.95 -3.52
CA LEU A 106 11.98 19.83 -4.95
C LEU A 106 13.02 20.66 -5.69
N THR A 107 13.73 20.04 -6.63
CA THR A 107 14.63 20.71 -7.56
C THR A 107 14.02 20.66 -8.96
N THR A 108 13.85 21.82 -9.58
CA THR A 108 13.34 22.01 -10.96
C THR A 108 14.03 23.23 -11.54
N GLY A 109 14.48 23.18 -12.80
CA GLY A 109 15.17 24.27 -13.46
C GLY A 109 16.53 24.61 -12.86
N GLY A 110 17.11 23.72 -12.07
CA GLY A 110 18.32 23.99 -11.28
C GLY A 110 18.08 24.76 -9.97
N GLU A 111 16.83 25.16 -9.69
CA GLU A 111 16.43 25.79 -8.44
C GLU A 111 15.88 24.76 -7.48
N THR A 112 16.18 24.91 -6.18
CA THR A 112 15.72 24.01 -5.13
C THR A 112 14.84 24.74 -4.14
N ALA A 113 13.64 24.23 -3.90
CA ALA A 113 12.67 24.79 -2.97
C ALA A 113 12.13 23.69 -2.04
N THR A 114 11.82 24.06 -0.79
CA THR A 114 11.07 23.18 0.10
C THR A 114 9.58 23.40 -0.13
N VAL A 115 8.88 22.34 -0.53
CA VAL A 115 7.44 22.35 -0.82
C VAL A 115 6.69 21.47 0.19
N PRO A 116 5.60 21.97 0.78
CA PRO A 116 4.77 21.16 1.67
C PRO A 116 3.94 20.17 0.84
N LEU A 117 4.10 18.88 1.10
CA LEU A 117 3.27 17.82 0.55
C LEU A 117 2.25 17.40 1.60
N ARG A 118 0.97 17.58 1.30
CA ARG A 118 -0.12 17.12 2.17
C ARG A 118 -0.38 15.64 1.89
N VAL A 119 -0.38 14.84 2.94
CA VAL A 119 -0.75 13.43 2.91
C VAL A 119 -1.92 13.24 3.86
N GLU A 120 -2.92 12.50 3.44
CA GLU A 120 -4.09 12.21 4.25
C GLU A 120 -4.45 10.73 4.22
N ARG A 121 -5.11 10.27 5.28
CA ARG A 121 -5.60 8.92 5.42
C ARG A 121 -7.05 8.84 4.95
N ARG A 122 -7.30 8.07 3.90
CA ARG A 122 -8.64 7.72 3.39
C ARG A 122 -8.82 6.22 3.40
N GLU A 123 -9.92 5.74 3.97
CA GLU A 123 -10.27 4.30 3.98
C GLU A 123 -9.11 3.40 4.44
N SER A 124 -8.40 3.83 5.50
CA SER A 124 -7.21 3.14 6.05
C SER A 124 -5.97 3.13 5.15
N ARG A 125 -5.92 3.97 4.12
CA ARG A 125 -4.77 4.15 3.23
C ARG A 125 -4.27 5.60 3.26
N TRP A 126 -2.97 5.78 3.37
CA TRP A 126 -2.33 7.09 3.19
C TRP A 126 -2.19 7.41 1.70
N CYS A 127 -2.58 8.62 1.31
CA CYS A 127 -2.50 9.12 -0.05
C CYS A 127 -2.18 10.63 -0.07
N VAL A 128 -1.65 11.09 -1.19
CA VAL A 128 -1.26 12.50 -1.41
C VAL A 128 -2.46 13.32 -1.86
N SER A 129 -2.72 14.43 -1.17
CA SER A 129 -3.83 15.36 -1.42
C SER A 129 -3.43 16.55 -2.30
#